data_AF-A0A4U5LR25-F1
#
_entry.id   AF-A0A4U5LR25-F1
#
_cell.length_a   1.000
_cell.length_b   1.000
_cell.length_c   1.000
_cell.angle_alpha   90.00
_cell.angle_beta   90.00
_cell.angle_gamma   90.00
#
_symmetry.space_group_name_H-M   'P 1'
#
loop_
_entity.id
_entity.type
_entity.pdbx_description
1 polymer ?
#
loop_
_entity_poly.entity_id
_entity_poly.type
_entity_poly.pdbx_seq_one_letter_code
_entity_poly.pdbx_strand_id
1 'polypeptide(L)'
;MLLLCTHVFSRVWFFLFSQCVNIAVVFFSLLNTSACAFLNSPLATIALREKELRKHKLLRLTSAWPPSLSGRKACQRTTIVSWQPVGPSSSNKRPENPARRLEMVRTSDAWTPKATRPAPTVFCYICGRQFGSKSIEIHIPNCIVKFEREQAKLPKSQRRPLPQKPDIVKTEDGKVDVEKTNEAAWQTAQEALVQCKFCNRSFNPDRLAIHNRSCTKENPAKKVPKKV
;
A
#
# COMPACT_ATOMS: atom_id res chain seq x y z
N MET A 1 10.24 28.29 -80.45
CA MET A 1 10.19 27.18 -79.46
C MET A 1 9.74 27.69 -78.08
N LEU A 2 8.53 28.23 -77.91
CA LEU A 2 8.04 28.68 -76.58
C LEU A 2 6.52 28.52 -76.38
N LEU A 3 5.83 27.72 -77.19
CA LEU A 3 4.36 27.54 -77.09
C LEU A 3 3.89 26.08 -76.89
N LEU A 4 4.80 25.13 -76.69
CA LEU A 4 4.45 23.72 -76.41
C LEU A 4 4.65 23.30 -74.95
N CYS A 5 5.12 24.19 -74.07
CA CYS A 5 5.51 23.81 -72.70
C CYS A 5 4.39 24.00 -71.65
N THR A 6 3.37 24.83 -71.92
CA THR A 6 2.32 25.15 -70.94
C THR A 6 1.15 24.14 -70.93
N HIS A 7 0.99 23.34 -71.98
CA HIS A 7 -0.14 22.40 -72.10
C HIS A 7 0.09 21.04 -71.44
N VAL A 8 1.34 20.64 -71.22
CA VAL A 8 1.69 19.35 -70.57
C VAL A 8 1.57 19.46 -69.04
N PHE A 9 1.92 20.60 -68.46
CA PHE A 9 1.85 20.82 -67.01
C PHE A 9 0.42 20.83 -66.46
N SER A 10 -0.57 21.31 -67.22
CA SER A 10 -1.96 21.35 -66.76
C SER A 10 -2.62 19.96 -66.73
N ARG A 11 -2.31 19.09 -67.71
CA ARG A 11 -2.89 17.74 -67.78
C ARG A 11 -2.36 16.81 -66.70
N VAL A 12 -1.07 16.85 -66.38
CA VAL A 12 -0.49 16.00 -65.32
C VAL A 12 -1.00 16.42 -63.93
N TRP A 13 -1.20 17.72 -63.70
CA TRP A 13 -1.72 18.22 -62.43
C TRP A 13 -3.20 17.90 -62.24
N PHE A 14 -4.03 17.99 -63.29
CA PHE A 14 -5.43 17.55 -63.25
C PHE A 14 -5.57 16.04 -63.01
N PHE A 15 -4.73 15.21 -63.62
CA PHE A 15 -4.75 13.76 -63.41
C PHE A 15 -4.33 13.36 -61.99
N LEU A 16 -3.33 14.03 -61.41
CA LEU A 16 -2.92 13.79 -60.01
C LEU A 16 -3.97 14.30 -59.01
N PHE A 17 -4.61 15.43 -59.28
CA PHE A 17 -5.66 15.96 -58.40
C PHE A 17 -6.92 15.07 -58.41
N SER A 18 -7.31 14.53 -59.57
CA SER A 18 -8.46 13.64 -59.69
C SER A 18 -8.26 12.27 -59.03
N GLN A 19 -7.04 11.72 -59.06
CA GLN A 19 -6.70 10.47 -58.36
C GLN A 19 -6.81 10.63 -56.82
N CYS A 20 -6.43 11.78 -56.27
CA CYS A 20 -6.49 12.04 -54.82
C CYS A 20 -7.93 12.10 -54.27
N VAL A 21 -8.88 12.65 -55.02
CA VAL A 21 -10.28 12.77 -54.55
C VAL A 21 -10.97 11.40 -54.52
N ASN A 22 -10.72 10.53 -55.52
CA ASN A 22 -11.29 9.18 -55.54
C ASN A 22 -10.74 8.30 -54.41
N ILE A 23 -9.44 8.39 -54.09
CA ILE A 23 -8.84 7.64 -52.97
C ILE A 23 -9.46 8.08 -51.63
N ALA A 24 -9.69 9.37 -51.42
CA ALA A 24 -10.30 9.88 -50.19
C ALA A 24 -11.74 9.40 -49.99
N VAL A 25 -12.56 9.34 -51.05
CA VAL A 25 -13.96 8.88 -50.98
C VAL A 25 -14.06 7.38 -50.69
N VAL A 26 -13.16 6.56 -51.27
CA VAL A 26 -13.10 5.11 -51.00
C VAL A 26 -12.65 4.83 -49.56
N PHE A 27 -11.64 5.55 -49.06
CA PHE A 27 -11.21 5.42 -47.65
C PHE A 27 -12.31 5.84 -46.66
N PHE A 28 -13.01 6.95 -46.93
CA PHE A 28 -14.09 7.41 -46.07
C PHE A 28 -15.27 6.42 -46.05
N SER A 29 -15.58 5.79 -47.20
CA SER A 29 -16.64 4.79 -47.30
C SER A 29 -16.28 3.49 -46.55
N LEU A 30 -15.03 3.01 -46.65
CA LEU A 30 -14.57 1.80 -45.95
C LEU A 30 -14.48 1.99 -44.42
N LEU A 31 -14.09 3.17 -43.95
CA LEU A 31 -14.08 3.51 -42.52
C LEU A 31 -15.50 3.59 -41.94
N ASN A 32 -16.48 4.05 -42.72
CA ASN A 32 -17.84 4.22 -42.24
C ASN A 32 -18.64 2.90 -42.18
N THR A 33 -18.36 1.95 -43.08
CA THR A 33 -18.96 0.60 -43.02
C THR A 33 -18.47 -0.24 -41.84
N SER A 34 -17.24 -0.01 -41.35
CA SER A 34 -16.69 -0.76 -40.21
C SER A 34 -17.23 -0.30 -38.85
N ALA A 35 -17.75 0.92 -38.74
CA ALA A 35 -18.24 1.47 -37.46
C ALA A 35 -19.65 0.96 -37.09
N CYS A 36 -20.48 0.64 -38.08
CA CYS A 36 -21.87 0.21 -37.84
C CYS A 36 -22.00 -1.26 -37.43
N ALA A 37 -21.03 -2.13 -37.75
CA ALA A 37 -21.10 -3.56 -37.45
C ALA A 37 -20.80 -3.90 -35.96
N PHE A 38 -20.11 -3.03 -35.22
CA PHE A 38 -19.72 -3.30 -33.83
C PHE A 38 -20.81 -2.97 -32.79
N LEU A 39 -21.73 -2.07 -33.12
CA LEU A 39 -22.77 -1.62 -32.17
C LEU A 39 -23.99 -2.55 -32.11
N ASN A 40 -24.12 -3.50 -33.04
CA ASN A 40 -25.21 -4.47 -33.09
C ASN A 40 -24.74 -5.91 -32.83
N SER A 41 -23.59 -6.09 -32.18
CA SER A 41 -23.11 -7.42 -31.79
C SER A 41 -23.81 -7.92 -30.51
N PRO A 42 -24.28 -9.18 -30.47
CA PRO A 42 -24.91 -9.77 -29.28
C PRO A 42 -23.98 -9.86 -28.05
N LEU A 43 -22.67 -9.65 -28.22
CA LEU A 43 -21.72 -9.55 -27.11
C LEU A 43 -21.77 -8.19 -26.39
N ALA A 44 -22.12 -7.11 -27.11
CA ALA A 44 -22.22 -5.76 -26.52
C ALA A 44 -23.39 -5.64 -25.54
N THR A 45 -24.49 -6.36 -25.79
CA THR A 45 -25.66 -6.45 -24.90
C THR A 45 -25.37 -7.25 -23.62
N ILE A 46 -24.53 -8.29 -23.67
CA ILE A 46 -24.12 -9.05 -22.48
C ILE A 46 -23.26 -8.18 -21.55
N ALA A 47 -22.32 -7.40 -22.10
CA ALA A 47 -21.45 -6.51 -21.31
C ALA A 47 -22.20 -5.37 -20.60
N LEU A 48 -23.32 -4.88 -21.17
CA LEU A 48 -24.18 -3.89 -20.51
C LEU A 48 -25.05 -4.50 -19.41
N ARG A 49 -25.51 -5.75 -19.57
CA ARG A 49 -26.31 -6.47 -18.54
C ARG A 49 -25.50 -6.78 -17.28
N GLU A 50 -24.20 -7.07 -17.40
CA GLU A 50 -23.30 -7.28 -16.26
C GLU A 50 -23.05 -5.99 -15.46
N LYS A 51 -22.93 -4.84 -16.12
CA LYS A 51 -22.76 -3.54 -15.45
C LYS A 51 -23.99 -3.16 -14.64
N GLU A 52 -25.19 -3.47 -15.13
CA GLU A 52 -26.43 -3.16 -14.42
C GLU A 52 -26.69 -4.09 -13.22
N LEU A 53 -26.30 -5.37 -13.31
CA LEU A 53 -26.29 -6.30 -12.17
C LEU A 53 -25.32 -5.86 -11.06
N ARG A 54 -24.14 -5.30 -11.39
CA ARG A 54 -23.21 -4.77 -10.38
C ARG A 54 -23.76 -3.53 -9.66
N LYS A 55 -24.47 -2.64 -10.36
CA LYS A 55 -25.16 -1.50 -9.72
C LYS A 55 -26.27 -1.96 -8.77
N HIS A 56 -27.11 -2.92 -9.19
CA HIS A 56 -28.17 -3.46 -8.33
C HIS A 56 -27.64 -4.25 -7.12
N LYS A 57 -26.46 -4.89 -7.21
CA LYS A 57 -25.79 -5.53 -6.06
C LYS A 57 -25.22 -4.52 -5.05
N LEU A 58 -24.76 -3.35 -5.50
CA LEU A 58 -24.30 -2.28 -4.62
C LEU A 58 -25.47 -1.54 -3.95
N LEU A 59 -26.60 -1.34 -4.64
CA LEU A 59 -27.79 -0.67 -4.09
C LEU A 59 -28.52 -1.45 -2.99
N ARG A 60 -28.39 -2.80 -2.96
CA ARG A 60 -28.96 -3.63 -1.88
C ARG A 60 -28.07 -3.73 -0.62
N LEU A 61 -26.83 -3.24 -0.67
CA LEU A 61 -25.93 -3.22 0.50
C LEU A 61 -25.95 -1.88 1.25
N THR A 62 -26.60 -0.85 0.71
CA THR A 62 -26.64 0.50 1.29
C THR A 62 -27.98 0.86 1.96
N SER A 63 -28.99 -0.01 1.93
CA SER A 63 -30.32 0.26 2.48
C SER A 63 -30.56 -0.28 3.90
N ALA A 64 -29.53 -0.78 4.59
CA ALA A 64 -29.60 -1.22 5.98
C ALA A 64 -28.49 -0.55 6.80
N TRP A 65 -28.54 0.78 6.89
CA TRP A 65 -27.90 1.51 7.99
C TRP A 65 -28.98 1.90 8.99
N PRO A 66 -28.81 1.59 10.30
CA PRO A 66 -29.75 2.01 11.32
C PRO A 66 -29.80 3.55 11.40
N PRO A 67 -30.94 4.16 11.77
CA PRO A 67 -31.05 5.60 11.93
C PRO A 67 -30.03 6.11 12.95
N SER A 68 -29.33 7.16 12.52
CA SER A 68 -28.51 8.06 13.32
C SER A 68 -29.13 8.35 14.70
N LEU A 69 -28.48 7.89 15.78
CA LEU A 69 -28.68 8.44 17.12
C LEU A 69 -28.09 9.85 17.16
N SER A 70 -28.84 10.82 16.66
CA SER A 70 -28.61 12.24 16.91
C SER A 70 -28.99 12.55 18.36
N GLY A 71 -28.10 12.17 19.28
CA GLY A 71 -28.09 12.59 20.67
C GLY A 71 -26.83 13.38 20.95
N ARG A 72 -26.70 14.58 20.37
CA ARG A 72 -25.70 15.57 20.81
C ARG A 72 -26.06 15.99 22.24
N LYS A 73 -25.51 15.32 23.25
CA LYS A 73 -25.33 15.99 24.54
C LYS A 73 -24.15 16.93 24.39
N ALA A 74 -24.45 18.23 24.44
CA ALA A 74 -23.46 19.27 24.56
C ALA A 74 -22.48 18.92 25.67
N CYS A 75 -21.20 18.77 25.33
CA CYS A 75 -20.14 18.80 26.32
C CYS A 75 -20.04 20.25 26.79
N GLN A 76 -20.86 20.60 27.79
CA GLN A 76 -20.72 21.87 28.46
C GLN A 76 -19.33 21.88 29.10
N ARG A 77 -18.53 22.85 28.68
CA ARG A 77 -17.24 23.20 29.26
C ARG A 77 -17.49 23.67 30.69
N THR A 78 -17.53 22.73 31.63
CA THR A 78 -17.48 23.05 33.05
C THR A 78 -16.07 23.50 33.40
N THR A 79 -16.04 24.59 34.15
CA THR A 79 -14.90 25.29 34.71
C THR A 79 -13.87 24.39 35.39
N ILE A 80 -12.63 24.88 35.38
CA ILE A 80 -11.44 24.33 36.01
C ILE A 80 -11.76 23.83 37.43
N VAL A 81 -11.81 22.51 37.60
CA VAL A 81 -11.67 21.86 38.91
C VAL A 81 -10.18 21.60 39.08
N SER A 82 -9.64 22.09 40.19
CA SER A 82 -8.23 21.93 40.55
C SER A 82 -7.84 20.46 40.59
N TRP A 83 -6.70 20.14 39.98
CA TRP A 83 -6.09 18.82 40.09
C TRP A 83 -5.60 18.65 41.53
N GLN A 84 -6.37 17.94 42.36
CA GLN A 84 -5.86 17.40 43.61
C GLN A 84 -5.02 16.14 43.30
N PRO A 85 -3.91 15.91 44.01
CA PRO A 85 -3.09 14.71 43.83
C PRO A 85 -3.84 13.47 44.32
N VAL A 86 -3.93 12.46 43.44
CA VAL A 86 -4.43 11.12 43.79
C VAL A 86 -3.43 10.41 44.71
N GLY A 87 -3.84 10.13 45.95
CA GLY A 87 -3.12 9.26 46.89
C GLY A 87 -3.12 7.79 46.45
N PRO A 88 -2.32 6.93 47.11
CA PRO A 88 -2.12 5.55 46.67
C PRO A 88 -3.41 4.75 46.82
N SER A 89 -3.76 4.03 45.75
CA SER A 89 -4.95 3.19 45.66
C SER A 89 -4.92 2.09 46.73
N SER A 90 -5.81 2.20 47.70
CA SER A 90 -6.18 1.14 48.63
C SER A 90 -6.62 -0.09 47.85
N SER A 91 -5.91 -1.19 48.07
CA SER A 91 -6.16 -2.51 47.52
C SER A 91 -7.58 -2.99 47.80
N ASN A 92 -8.39 -3.17 46.75
CA ASN A 92 -9.62 -3.97 46.82
C ASN A 92 -9.24 -5.43 47.08
N LYS A 93 -9.23 -5.88 48.35
CA LYS A 93 -9.08 -7.29 48.70
C LYS A 93 -10.41 -8.01 48.48
N ARG A 94 -10.49 -8.79 47.41
CA ARG A 94 -11.55 -9.78 47.19
C ARG A 94 -11.45 -10.83 48.32
N PRO A 95 -12.55 -11.27 48.96
CA PRO A 95 -12.45 -12.31 49.98
C PRO A 95 -11.98 -13.62 49.32
N GLU A 96 -10.82 -14.09 49.75
CA GLU A 96 -10.27 -15.37 49.31
C GLU A 96 -10.98 -16.49 50.06
N ASN A 97 -11.80 -17.29 49.37
CA ASN A 97 -12.32 -18.54 49.91
C ASN A 97 -11.22 -19.62 49.79
N PRO A 98 -10.63 -20.10 50.89
CA PRO A 98 -9.49 -21.04 50.85
C PRO A 98 -9.85 -22.44 50.34
N ALA A 99 -11.13 -22.83 50.35
CA ALA A 99 -11.55 -24.16 49.87
C ALA A 99 -11.47 -24.32 48.34
N ARG A 100 -11.62 -23.23 47.58
CA ARG A 100 -11.58 -23.29 46.10
C ARG A 100 -10.16 -23.41 45.53
N ARG A 101 -9.14 -23.07 46.32
CA ARG A 101 -7.74 -23.09 45.87
C ARG A 101 -7.13 -24.51 45.91
N LEU A 102 -7.70 -25.43 46.69
CA LEU A 102 -7.15 -26.78 46.88
C LEU A 102 -7.68 -27.83 45.90
N GLU A 103 -8.86 -27.63 45.28
CA GLU A 103 -9.43 -28.64 44.37
C GLU A 103 -8.88 -28.59 42.93
N MET A 104 -8.26 -27.47 42.51
CA MET A 104 -7.78 -27.30 41.12
C MET A 104 -6.30 -27.70 40.92
N VAL A 105 -5.75 -28.55 41.78
CA VAL A 105 -4.31 -28.92 41.77
C VAL A 105 -4.07 -30.38 41.35
N ARG A 106 -5.08 -31.19 40.99
CA ARG A 106 -4.88 -32.64 40.73
C ARG A 106 -5.29 -33.18 39.35
N THR A 107 -5.50 -32.34 38.34
CA THR A 107 -5.77 -32.84 36.97
C THR A 107 -5.03 -32.11 35.84
N SER A 108 -3.95 -31.37 36.13
CA SER A 108 -3.20 -30.60 35.11
C SER A 108 -1.92 -31.26 34.59
N ASP A 109 -1.78 -32.58 34.73
CA ASP A 109 -0.62 -33.31 34.18
C ASP A 109 -0.84 -33.66 32.70
N ALA A 110 -0.76 -32.65 31.81
CA ALA A 110 -0.41 -32.83 30.38
C ALA A 110 -0.38 -31.54 29.52
N TRP A 111 -0.21 -30.34 30.09
CA TRP A 111 0.09 -29.16 29.28
C TRP A 111 1.24 -28.35 29.86
N THR A 112 2.41 -28.98 29.92
CA THR A 112 3.64 -28.20 29.79
C THR A 112 3.80 -27.90 28.30
N PRO A 113 3.66 -26.63 27.84
CA PRO A 113 4.04 -26.32 26.47
C PRO A 113 5.52 -26.67 26.35
N LYS A 114 5.84 -27.75 25.64
CA LYS A 114 7.23 -28.07 25.26
C LYS A 114 7.78 -26.78 24.66
N ALA A 115 8.84 -26.25 25.25
CA ALA A 115 9.55 -25.09 24.74
C ALA A 115 10.23 -25.46 23.41
N THR A 116 9.43 -25.62 22.36
CA THR A 116 9.91 -25.62 20.98
C THR A 116 10.50 -24.25 20.71
N ARG A 117 11.72 -24.23 20.17
CA ARG A 117 12.42 -23.02 19.76
C ARG A 117 11.43 -22.10 19.03
N PRO A 118 11.43 -20.78 19.30
CA PRO A 118 10.55 -19.85 18.61
C PRO A 118 10.74 -20.00 17.10
N ALA A 119 9.63 -19.99 16.36
CA ALA A 119 9.66 -20.14 14.91
C ALA A 119 10.58 -19.08 14.28
N PRO A 120 11.32 -19.43 13.21
CA PRO A 120 12.21 -18.48 12.55
C PRO A 120 11.41 -17.28 12.04
N THR A 121 11.87 -16.09 12.38
CA THR A 121 11.30 -14.82 11.90
C THR A 121 11.99 -14.37 10.62
N VAL A 122 11.27 -13.64 9.78
CA VAL A 122 11.75 -13.11 8.50
C VAL A 122 11.56 -11.60 8.51
N PHE A 123 12.53 -10.86 7.99
CA PHE A 123 12.44 -9.40 7.88
C PHE A 123 11.78 -8.98 6.58
N CYS A 124 10.94 -7.94 6.63
CA CYS A 124 10.51 -7.25 5.43
C CYS A 124 11.62 -6.34 4.89
N TYR A 125 12.06 -6.57 3.66
CA TYR A 125 13.11 -5.79 3.00
C TYR A 125 12.73 -4.32 2.72
N ILE A 126 11.45 -3.96 2.80
CA ILE A 126 10.96 -2.59 2.56
C ILE A 126 10.90 -1.78 3.86
N CYS A 127 10.39 -2.38 4.95
CA CYS A 127 10.12 -1.65 6.20
C CYS A 127 10.95 -2.09 7.40
N GLY A 128 11.72 -3.19 7.28
CA GLY A 128 12.60 -3.72 8.32
C GLY A 128 11.88 -4.33 9.53
N ARG A 129 10.56 -4.58 9.44
CA ARG A 129 9.83 -5.24 10.54
C ARG A 129 9.97 -6.76 10.46
N GLN A 130 9.94 -7.39 11.64
CA GLN A 130 9.96 -8.84 11.78
C GLN A 130 8.56 -9.42 11.65
N PHE A 131 8.43 -10.48 10.87
CA PHE A 131 7.21 -11.24 10.68
C PHE A 131 7.49 -12.74 10.81
N GLY A 132 6.42 -13.53 10.93
CA GLY A 132 6.52 -14.98 10.79
C GLY A 132 6.56 -15.36 9.31
N SER A 133 7.06 -16.57 9.01
CA SER A 133 7.17 -17.10 7.66
C SER A 133 5.87 -17.09 6.85
N LYS A 134 4.71 -17.26 7.50
CA LYS A 134 3.40 -17.19 6.83
C LYS A 134 2.86 -15.77 6.69
N SER A 135 3.14 -14.90 7.66
CA SER A 135 2.59 -13.54 7.65
C SER A 135 3.36 -12.60 6.73
N ILE A 136 4.62 -12.91 6.41
CA ILE A 136 5.43 -12.11 5.49
C ILE A 136 4.87 -12.11 4.06
N GLU A 137 4.30 -13.23 3.59
CA GLU A 137 3.71 -13.37 2.25
C GLU A 137 2.53 -12.42 2.03
N ILE A 138 1.73 -12.21 3.09
CA ILE A 138 0.61 -11.27 3.09
C ILE A 138 1.11 -9.83 3.34
N HIS A 139 2.19 -9.68 4.11
CA HIS A 139 2.72 -8.37 4.46
C HIS A 139 3.37 -7.65 3.28
N ILE A 140 4.27 -8.32 2.54
CA ILE A 140 5.04 -7.71 1.45
C ILE A 140 4.17 -6.97 0.42
N PRO A 141 3.12 -7.57 -0.18
CA PRO A 141 2.31 -6.87 -1.18
C PRO A 141 1.58 -5.65 -0.58
N ASN A 142 1.07 -5.77 0.64
CA ASN A 142 0.47 -4.65 1.36
C ASN A 142 1.48 -3.54 1.68
N CYS A 143 2.73 -3.91 1.96
CA CYS A 143 3.82 -2.98 2.21
C CYS A 143 4.19 -2.20 0.94
N ILE A 144 4.23 -2.85 -0.22
CA ILE A 144 4.46 -2.22 -1.53
C ILE A 144 3.36 -1.19 -1.82
N VAL A 145 2.09 -1.57 -1.69
CA VAL A 145 0.96 -0.65 -1.91
C VAL A 145 1.03 0.56 -0.97
N LYS A 146 1.42 0.36 0.28
CA LYS A 146 1.63 1.46 1.23
C LYS A 146 2.78 2.37 0.75
N PHE A 147 3.91 1.81 0.35
CA PHE A 147 5.07 2.57 -0.13
C PHE A 147 4.72 3.41 -1.36
N GLU A 148 4.09 2.82 -2.37
CA GLU A 148 3.67 3.54 -3.58
C GLU A 148 2.70 4.68 -3.27
N ARG A 149 1.76 4.46 -2.35
CA ARG A 149 0.84 5.50 -1.89
C ARG A 149 1.57 6.65 -1.20
N GLU A 150 2.61 6.37 -0.44
CA GLU A 150 3.45 7.39 0.21
C GLU A 150 4.29 8.16 -0.83
N GLN A 151 4.87 7.47 -1.79
CA GLN A 151 5.63 8.09 -2.88
C GLN A 151 4.73 8.91 -3.81
N ALA A 152 3.49 8.49 -4.06
CA ALA A 152 2.53 9.22 -4.88
C ALA A 152 2.19 10.60 -4.29
N LYS A 153 2.18 10.73 -2.95
CA LYS A 153 1.97 12.00 -2.24
C LYS A 153 3.15 12.96 -2.39
N LEU A 154 4.35 12.44 -2.68
CA LEU A 154 5.55 13.26 -2.88
C LEU A 154 5.60 13.79 -4.33
N PRO A 155 6.20 14.98 -4.53
CA PRO A 155 6.45 15.51 -5.86
C PRO A 155 7.40 14.58 -6.62
N LYS A 156 7.26 14.51 -7.95
CA LYS A 156 8.01 13.55 -8.81
C LYS A 156 9.53 13.56 -8.57
N SER A 157 10.11 14.71 -8.26
CA SER A 157 11.55 14.89 -7.99
C SER A 157 12.02 14.25 -6.68
N GLN A 158 11.14 14.06 -5.70
CA GLN A 158 11.48 13.50 -4.38
C GLN A 158 11.06 12.04 -4.24
N ARG A 159 10.46 11.46 -5.29
CA ARG A 159 10.02 10.07 -5.28
C ARG A 159 11.23 9.14 -5.31
N ARG A 160 11.16 8.09 -4.52
CA ARG A 160 12.14 7.02 -4.46
C ARG A 160 11.62 5.80 -5.20
N PRO A 161 12.50 5.07 -5.93
CA PRO A 161 12.12 3.79 -6.50
C PRO A 161 11.89 2.75 -5.40
N LEU A 162 11.16 1.70 -5.74
CA LEU A 162 10.96 0.56 -4.84
C LEU A 162 12.31 -0.14 -4.61
N PRO A 163 12.65 -0.53 -3.38
CA PRO A 163 13.81 -1.40 -3.13
C PRO A 163 13.68 -2.71 -3.91
N GLN A 164 14.78 -3.20 -4.47
CA GLN A 164 14.79 -4.50 -5.12
C GLN A 164 14.58 -5.61 -4.08
N LYS A 165 13.84 -6.64 -4.47
CA LYS A 165 13.65 -7.83 -3.63
C LYS A 165 14.98 -8.59 -3.58
N PRO A 166 15.50 -8.95 -2.40
CA PRO A 166 16.73 -9.71 -2.29
C PRO A 166 16.54 -11.12 -2.87
N ASP A 167 17.59 -11.63 -3.50
CA ASP A 167 17.62 -12.98 -4.03
C ASP A 167 17.61 -14.02 -2.92
N ILE A 168 16.97 -15.16 -3.21
CA ILE A 168 16.93 -16.29 -2.28
C ILE A 168 18.27 -17.01 -2.36
N VAL A 169 19.08 -16.88 -1.31
CA VAL A 169 20.38 -17.56 -1.23
C VAL A 169 20.14 -19.04 -1.02
N LYS A 170 20.69 -19.87 -1.93
CA LYS A 170 20.65 -21.32 -1.84
C LYS A 170 22.03 -21.85 -1.44
N THR A 171 22.06 -22.80 -0.53
CA THR A 171 23.27 -23.56 -0.16
C THR A 171 23.65 -24.51 -1.30
N GLU A 172 24.88 -25.02 -1.29
CA GLU A 172 25.40 -26.03 -2.23
C GLU A 172 24.49 -27.27 -2.35
N ASP A 173 23.82 -27.65 -1.25
CA ASP A 173 22.83 -28.74 -1.21
C ASP A 173 21.48 -28.40 -1.88
N GLY A 174 21.34 -27.23 -2.49
CA GLY A 174 20.10 -26.73 -3.11
C GLY A 174 19.02 -26.29 -2.11
N LYS A 175 19.29 -26.37 -0.80
CA LYS A 175 18.39 -25.87 0.25
C LYS A 175 18.46 -24.34 0.35
N VAL A 176 17.34 -23.71 0.70
CA VAL A 176 17.30 -22.26 0.93
C VAL A 176 17.96 -21.94 2.27
N ASP A 177 18.98 -21.09 2.23
CA ASP A 177 19.62 -20.54 3.42
C ASP A 177 18.77 -19.37 3.93
N VAL A 178 17.87 -19.69 4.86
CA VAL A 178 16.91 -18.73 5.43
C VAL A 178 17.63 -17.61 6.16
N GLU A 179 18.73 -17.91 6.86
CA GLU A 179 19.45 -16.95 7.67
C GLU A 179 20.18 -15.93 6.78
N LYS A 180 20.91 -16.37 5.75
CA LYS A 180 21.56 -15.47 4.80
C LYS A 180 20.56 -14.61 4.02
N THR A 181 19.44 -15.21 3.60
CA THR A 181 18.38 -14.47 2.90
C THR A 181 17.74 -13.41 3.81
N ASN A 182 17.54 -13.75 5.09
CA ASN A 182 17.02 -12.82 6.10
C ASN A 182 18.00 -11.68 6.38
N GLU A 183 19.30 -11.95 6.43
CA GLU A 183 20.32 -10.93 6.62
C GLU A 183 20.38 -9.96 5.45
N ALA A 184 20.34 -10.47 4.21
CA ALA A 184 20.26 -9.63 3.02
C ALA A 184 19.01 -8.74 3.03
N ALA A 185 17.85 -9.30 3.38
CA ALA A 185 16.61 -8.53 3.53
C ALA A 185 16.71 -7.46 4.64
N TRP A 186 17.38 -7.77 5.75
CA TRP A 186 17.63 -6.83 6.83
C TRP A 186 18.55 -5.69 6.39
N GLN A 187 19.64 -6.00 5.68
CA GLN A 187 20.59 -5.01 5.16
C GLN A 187 19.91 -4.05 4.18
N THR A 188 19.14 -4.55 3.22
CA THR A 188 18.36 -3.71 2.29
C THR A 188 17.40 -2.78 3.03
N ALA A 189 16.72 -3.28 4.07
CA ALA A 189 15.82 -2.46 4.86
C ALA A 189 16.57 -1.39 5.68
N GLN A 190 17.78 -1.70 6.16
CA GLN A 190 18.61 -0.78 6.92
C GLN A 190 19.12 0.37 6.05
N GLU A 191 19.49 0.10 4.80
CA GLU A 191 19.89 1.10 3.80
C GLU A 191 18.75 2.05 3.44
N ALA A 192 17.50 1.59 3.51
CA ALA A 192 16.32 2.42 3.25
C ALA A 192 16.05 3.44 4.38
N LEU A 193 16.69 3.31 5.55
CA LEU A 193 16.50 4.21 6.68
C LEU A 193 17.18 5.55 6.45
N VAL A 194 16.50 6.62 6.85
CA VAL A 194 17.00 8.00 6.74
C VAL A 194 17.43 8.50 8.12
N GLN A 195 18.61 9.08 8.20
CA GLN A 195 19.11 9.68 9.44
C GLN A 195 18.53 11.08 9.67
N CYS A 196 18.18 11.39 10.92
CA CYS A 196 17.78 12.73 11.32
C CYS A 196 18.98 13.67 11.30
N LYS A 197 18.82 14.87 10.72
CA LYS A 197 19.89 15.88 10.57
C LYS A 197 20.42 16.46 11.89
N PHE A 198 19.65 16.38 12.98
CA PHE A 198 19.99 17.01 14.26
C PHE A 198 20.52 16.01 15.28
N CYS A 199 19.90 14.83 15.40
CA CYS A 199 20.28 13.81 16.40
C CYS A 199 20.97 12.57 15.81
N ASN A 200 21.08 12.45 14.48
CA ASN A 200 21.71 11.33 13.75
C ASN A 200 21.08 9.94 13.99
N ARG A 201 19.87 9.87 14.55
CA ARG A 201 19.12 8.60 14.65
C ARG A 201 18.52 8.22 13.30
N SER A 202 18.56 6.94 12.96
CA SER A 202 17.97 6.38 11.73
C SER A 202 16.49 6.04 11.94
N PHE A 203 15.66 6.42 10.97
CA PHE A 203 14.22 6.16 10.99
C PHE A 203 13.69 5.82 9.61
N ASN A 204 12.58 5.09 9.57
CA ASN A 204 11.74 5.02 8.38
C ASN A 204 11.20 6.42 8.03
N PRO A 205 11.08 6.78 6.74
CA PRO A 205 10.68 8.12 6.32
C PRO A 205 9.33 8.58 6.93
N ASP A 206 8.36 7.67 7.04
CA ASP A 206 7.06 7.90 7.70
C ASP A 206 7.22 8.34 9.18
N ARG A 207 8.06 7.62 9.94
CA ARG A 207 8.31 7.94 11.36
C ARG A 207 9.23 9.14 11.54
N LEU A 208 10.11 9.42 10.58
CA LEU A 208 11.01 10.58 10.61
C LEU A 208 10.21 11.89 10.63
N ALA A 209 9.11 11.97 9.87
CA ALA A 209 8.24 13.14 9.87
C ALA A 209 7.64 13.43 11.25
N ILE A 210 7.27 12.39 12.01
CA ILE A 210 6.77 12.52 13.39
C ILE A 210 7.91 12.92 14.33
N HIS A 211 9.08 12.29 14.18
CA HIS A 211 10.26 12.60 14.99
C HIS A 211 10.72 14.06 14.84
N ASN A 212 10.72 14.59 13.63
CA ASN A 212 11.13 15.96 13.33
C ASN A 212 10.18 17.04 13.91
N ARG A 213 8.99 16.65 14.43
CA ARG A 213 8.11 17.59 15.15
C ARG A 213 8.67 17.99 16.51
N SER A 214 9.42 17.09 17.16
CA SER A 214 10.04 17.34 18.46
C SER A 214 11.55 17.54 18.37
N CYS A 215 12.22 16.86 17.44
CA CYS A 215 13.65 17.01 17.23
C CYS A 215 13.93 18.13 16.22
N THR A 216 14.23 19.32 16.75
CA THR A 216 14.57 20.51 15.97
C THR A 216 16.04 20.90 16.16
N LYS A 217 16.49 21.94 15.46
CA LYS A 217 17.85 22.49 15.63
C LYS A 217 18.10 22.98 17.06
N GLU A 218 17.08 23.58 17.67
CA GLU A 218 17.16 24.16 19.02
C GLU A 218 16.99 23.12 20.12
N ASN A 219 16.17 22.09 19.88
CA ASN A 219 15.97 20.99 20.81
C ASN A 219 16.25 19.63 20.15
N PRO A 220 17.53 19.28 19.96
CA PRO A 220 17.89 17.98 19.42
C PRO A 220 17.71 16.89 20.46
N ALA A 221 17.11 15.76 20.06
CA ALA A 221 17.05 14.58 20.91
C ALA A 221 18.46 14.01 21.21
N LYS A 222 18.58 13.22 22.29
CA LYS A 222 19.83 12.56 22.70
C LYS A 222 20.46 11.79 21.53
N LYS A 223 21.71 12.15 21.21
CA LYS A 223 22.50 11.52 20.14
C LYS A 223 22.89 10.10 20.52
N VAL A 224 22.96 9.21 19.53
CA VAL A 224 23.49 7.86 19.72
C VAL A 224 25.01 7.95 19.68
N PRO A 225 25.75 7.43 20.67
CA PRO A 225 27.21 7.39 20.60
C PRO A 225 27.62 6.52 19.40
N LYS A 226 28.57 7.01 18.59
CA LYS A 226 29.16 6.19 17.53
C LYS A 226 29.91 5.04 18.20
N LYS A 227 29.55 3.79 17.89
CA LYS A 227 30.44 2.66 18.21
C LYS A 227 31.68 2.84 17.33
N VAL A 228 32.80 3.15 17.97
CA VAL A 228 34.14 3.14 17.36
C VAL A 228 34.60 1.69 17.30
#